data_AF-A0A932KJ95-F1
#
_entry.id   AF-A0A932KJ95-F1
#
_cell.length_a   1.000
_cell.length_b   1.000
_cell.length_c   1.000
_cell.angle_alpha   90.00
_cell.angle_beta   90.00
_cell.angle_gamma   90.00
#
_symmetry.space_group_name_H-M   'P 1'
#
loop_
_entity.id
_entity.type
_entity.pdbx_description
1 polymer ?
#
loop_
_entity_poly.entity_id
_entity_poly.type
_entity_poly.pdbx_seq_one_letter_code
_entity_poly.pdbx_strand_id
1 'polypeptide(L)'
;MTVLLQILIGIWVYKATPSKELTQKYSKILIFQSRLPFTKSWKDNVDPQDKVVFEQYRKRGLVQLVAGFICILLLILVSSLFLIPVILSTREY
;
A
#
# COMPACT_ATOMS: atom_id res chain seq x y z
N MET A 1 17.69 16.39 4.28
CA MET A 1 17.51 15.02 3.75
C MET A 1 16.06 14.55 3.77
N THR A 2 15.26 14.88 4.80
CA THR A 2 13.85 14.45 4.96
C THR A 2 12.87 15.05 3.94
N VAL A 3 13.08 16.29 3.50
CA VAL A 3 12.17 16.99 2.55
C VAL A 3 12.19 16.34 1.15
N LEU A 4 13.37 15.99 0.64
CA LEU A 4 13.52 15.29 -0.64
C LEU A 4 12.80 13.94 -0.63
N LEU A 5 12.89 13.20 0.48
CA LEU A 5 12.22 11.92 0.67
C LEU A 5 10.68 12.10 0.65
N GLN A 6 10.16 13.12 1.33
CA GLN A 6 8.72 13.41 1.34
C GLN A 6 8.18 13.77 -0.05
N ILE A 7 8.94 14.54 -0.83
CA ILE A 7 8.58 14.88 -2.22
C ILE A 7 8.57 13.62 -3.09
N LEU A 8 9.59 12.76 -2.97
CA LEU A 8 9.66 11.49 -3.69
C LEU A 8 8.48 10.57 -3.36
N ILE A 9 8.11 10.48 -2.08
CA ILE A 9 6.94 9.71 -1.62
C ILE A 9 5.66 10.32 -2.19
N GLY A 10 5.51 11.64 -2.16
CA GLY A 10 4.36 12.34 -2.73
C GLY A 10 4.19 12.07 -4.23
N ILE A 11 5.28 12.16 -5.01
CA ILE A 11 5.29 11.85 -6.44
C ILE A 11 4.96 10.38 -6.68
N TRP A 12 5.48 9.48 -5.85
CA TRP A 12 5.22 8.04 -5.94
C TRP A 12 3.75 7.71 -5.69
N VAL A 13 3.14 8.33 -4.67
CA VAL A 13 1.71 8.20 -4.35
C VAL A 13 0.84 8.81 -5.44
N TYR A 14 1.18 10.01 -5.94
CA TYR A 14 0.42 10.67 -6.99
C TYR A 14 0.39 9.82 -8.27
N LYS A 15 1.56 9.32 -8.70
CA LYS A 15 1.65 8.39 -9.82
C LYS A 15 1.03 7.02 -9.54
N ALA A 16 0.77 6.66 -8.28
CA ALA A 16 0.16 5.39 -7.94
C ALA A 16 -1.34 5.39 -8.20
N THR A 17 -2.00 6.55 -8.27
CA THR A 17 -3.43 6.62 -8.53
C THR A 17 -3.71 6.28 -10.01
N PRO A 18 -4.65 5.38 -10.33
CA PRO A 18 -5.01 5.09 -11.72
C PRO A 18 -5.49 6.39 -12.38
N SER A 19 -5.13 6.60 -13.65
CA SER A 19 -5.60 7.77 -14.39
C SER A 19 -7.12 7.80 -14.38
N LYS A 20 -7.70 9.00 -14.37
CA LYS A 20 -9.17 9.16 -14.41
C LYS A 20 -9.78 8.42 -15.60
N GLU A 21 -9.07 8.38 -16.72
CA GLU A 21 -9.43 7.63 -17.93
C GLU A 21 -9.54 6.11 -17.69
N LEU A 22 -8.54 5.49 -17.04
CA LEU A 22 -8.59 4.06 -16.68
C LEU A 22 -9.75 3.76 -15.72
N THR A 23 -10.01 4.69 -14.81
CA THR A 23 -11.08 4.55 -13.81
C THR A 23 -12.49 4.70 -14.42
N GLN A 24 -12.59 5.37 -15.57
CA GLN A 24 -13.83 5.48 -16.35
C GLN A 24 -13.97 4.32 -17.34
N LYS A 25 -12.86 3.83 -17.91
CA LYS A 25 -12.83 2.74 -18.89
C LYS A 25 -13.14 1.38 -18.27
N TYR A 26 -12.67 1.11 -17.05
CA TYR A 26 -12.82 -0.18 -16.38
C TYR A 26 -13.68 -0.10 -15.12
N SER A 27 -14.41 -1.19 -14.82
CA SER A 27 -15.24 -1.24 -13.61
C SER A 27 -14.38 -1.19 -12.34
N LYS A 28 -14.91 -0.57 -11.29
CA LYS A 28 -14.24 -0.50 -9.97
C LYS A 28 -13.89 -1.88 -9.42
N ILE A 29 -14.71 -2.90 -9.70
CA ILE A 29 -14.49 -4.28 -9.27
C ILE A 29 -13.25 -4.86 -9.96
N LEU A 30 -13.11 -4.63 -11.27
CA LEU A 30 -11.94 -5.11 -12.02
C LEU A 30 -10.65 -4.42 -11.56
N ILE A 31 -10.73 -3.12 -11.29
CA ILE A 31 -9.62 -2.36 -10.70
C ILE A 31 -9.25 -2.92 -9.32
N PHE A 32 -10.23 -3.26 -8.50
CA PHE A 32 -9.98 -3.88 -7.20
C PHE A 32 -9.35 -5.27 -7.34
N GLN A 33 -9.86 -6.12 -8.24
CA GLN A 33 -9.29 -7.44 -8.51
C GLN A 33 -7.84 -7.38 -8.99
N SER A 34 -7.49 -6.36 -9.78
CA SER A 34 -6.11 -6.16 -10.24
C SER A 34 -5.11 -5.90 -9.11
N ARG A 35 -5.58 -5.35 -7.99
CA ARG A 35 -4.76 -5.11 -6.78
C ARG A 35 -4.50 -6.39 -5.99
N LEU A 36 -5.34 -7.41 -6.15
CA LEU A 36 -5.22 -8.65 -5.37
C LEU A 36 -4.01 -9.47 -5.89
N PRO A 37 -3.10 -9.91 -5.00
CA PRO A 37 -1.92 -10.67 -5.40
C PRO A 37 -2.25 -12.08 -5.90
N PHE A 38 -3.41 -12.64 -5.57
CA PHE A 38 -3.78 -14.00 -5.95
C PHE A 38 -4.62 -14.08 -7.23
N THR A 39 -5.11 -12.94 -7.71
CA THR A 39 -6.03 -12.89 -8.85
C THR A 39 -5.29 -12.52 -10.14
N LYS A 40 -5.46 -13.34 -11.19
CA LYS A 40 -4.96 -13.07 -12.55
C LYS A 40 -6.10 -12.92 -13.58
N SER A 41 -7.35 -13.16 -13.19
CA SER A 41 -8.53 -13.09 -14.07
C SER A 41 -8.74 -11.71 -14.72
N TRP A 42 -8.23 -10.65 -14.09
CA TRP A 42 -8.28 -9.30 -14.66
C TRP A 42 -7.45 -9.17 -15.94
N LYS A 43 -6.44 -10.02 -16.17
CA LYS A 43 -5.58 -9.95 -17.37
C LYS A 43 -6.32 -10.26 -18.66
N ASP A 44 -7.40 -11.01 -18.58
CA ASP A 44 -8.21 -11.41 -19.75
C ASP A 44 -9.25 -10.34 -20.11
N ASN A 45 -9.54 -9.44 -19.17
CA ASN A 45 -10.57 -8.42 -19.28
C ASN A 45 -10.00 -6.99 -19.50
N VAL A 46 -8.70 -6.90 -19.81
CA VAL A 46 -7.97 -5.63 -19.95
C VAL A 46 -7.19 -5.64 -21.27
N ASP A 47 -7.21 -4.50 -21.96
CA ASP A 47 -6.47 -4.34 -23.20
C ASP A 47 -4.96 -4.53 -22.99
N PRO A 48 -4.23 -5.16 -23.93
CA PRO A 48 -2.79 -5.42 -23.78
C PRO A 48 -1.96 -4.19 -23.42
N GLN A 49 -2.34 -3.02 -23.92
CA GLN A 49 -1.66 -1.74 -23.66
C GLN A 49 -1.83 -1.28 -22.21
N ASP A 50 -3.01 -1.53 -21.62
CA ASP A 50 -3.34 -1.12 -20.25
C ASP A 50 -2.78 -2.12 -19.21
N LYS A 51 -2.48 -3.36 -19.61
CA LYS A 51 -1.95 -4.40 -18.71
C LYS A 51 -0.70 -3.94 -17.95
N VAL A 52 0.19 -3.20 -18.62
CA VAL A 52 1.43 -2.68 -18.01
C VAL A 52 1.11 -1.74 -16.84
N VAL A 53 0.10 -0.88 -17.01
CA VAL A 53 -0.33 0.08 -15.97
C VAL A 53 -0.91 -0.67 -14.77
N PHE A 54 -1.76 -1.67 -15.02
CA PHE A 54 -2.32 -2.52 -13.98
C PHE A 54 -1.25 -3.33 -13.22
N GLU A 55 -0.22 -3.83 -13.90
CA GLU A 55 0.89 -4.53 -13.24
C GLU A 55 1.73 -3.60 -12.35
N GLN A 56 2.03 -2.38 -12.83
CA GLN A 56 2.70 -1.38 -12.01
C GLN A 56 1.87 -1.02 -10.79
N TYR A 57 0.57 -0.83 -10.97
CA TYR A 57 -0.36 -0.51 -9.89
C TYR A 57 -0.40 -1.62 -8.82
N ARG A 58 -0.44 -2.88 -9.25
CA ARG A 58 -0.36 -4.03 -8.36
C ARG A 58 0.94 -4.09 -7.57
N LYS A 59 2.09 -3.89 -8.22
CA LYS A 59 3.40 -3.86 -7.53
C LYS A 59 3.42 -2.78 -6.45
N ARG A 60 2.88 -1.58 -6.74
CA ARG A 60 2.80 -0.49 -5.77
C ARG A 60 1.84 -0.79 -4.62
N GLY A 61 0.69 -1.41 -4.91
CA GLY A 61 -0.23 -1.88 -3.86
C GLY A 61 0.43 -2.89 -2.92
N LEU A 62 1.26 -3.80 -3.45
CA LEU A 62 2.02 -4.75 -2.64
C LEU A 62 3.06 -4.04 -1.77
N VAL A 63 3.82 -3.09 -2.32
CA VAL A 63 4.77 -2.28 -1.55
C VAL A 63 4.06 -1.52 -0.42
N GLN A 64 2.89 -0.94 -0.69
CA GLN A 64 2.10 -0.23 0.32
C GLN A 64 1.62 -1.17 1.43
N LEU A 65 1.18 -2.38 1.07
CA LEU A 65 0.73 -3.39 2.03
C LEU A 65 1.90 -3.85 2.92
N VAL A 66 3.05 -4.17 2.32
CA VAL A 66 4.26 -4.58 3.04
C VAL A 66 4.77 -3.47 3.95
N ALA A 67 4.83 -2.22 3.45
CA ALA A 67 5.24 -1.07 4.25
C ALA A 67 4.29 -0.83 5.43
N GLY A 68 2.97 -0.90 5.19
CA GLY A 68 1.96 -0.80 6.25
C GLY A 68 2.12 -1.89 7.31
N PHE A 69 2.34 -3.13 6.88
CA PHE A 69 2.58 -4.26 7.79
C PHE A 69 3.84 -4.07 8.64
N ILE A 70 4.94 -3.60 8.05
CA ILE A 70 6.18 -3.26 8.77
C ILE A 70 5.93 -2.15 9.79
N CYS A 71 5.20 -1.09 9.42
CA CYS A 71 4.86 -0.01 10.35
C CYS A 71 4.04 -0.53 11.54
N ILE A 72 3.07 -1.42 11.32
CA ILE A 72 2.28 -2.03 12.39
C ILE A 72 3.18 -2.88 13.30
N LEU A 73 4.06 -3.71 12.73
CA LEU A 73 5.01 -4.52 13.50
C LEU A 73 5.92 -3.64 14.37
N LEU A 74 6.46 -2.55 13.82
CA LEU A 74 7.28 -1.60 14.56
C LEU A 74 6.48 -0.96 15.70
N LEU A 75 5.23 -0.59 15.46
CA LEU A 75 4.37 0.01 16.47
C LEU A 75 4.06 -0.95 17.62
N ILE A 76 3.81 -2.23 17.32
CA ILE A 76 3.67 -3.29 18.33
C ILE A 76 4.97 -3.45 19.11
N LEU A 77 6.11 -3.51 18.43
CA LEU A 77 7.42 -3.70 19.07
C LEU A 77 7.77 -2.55 20.01
N VAL A 78 7.60 -1.29 19.57
CA VAL A 78 7.78 -0.10 20.40
C VAL A 78 6.82 -0.09 21.59
N SER A 79 5.55 -0.43 21.37
CA SER A 79 4.56 -0.51 22.45
C SER A 79 4.94 -1.58 23.47
N SER A 80 5.47 -2.72 23.02
CA SER A 80 5.90 -3.80 23.91
C SER A 80 7.15 -3.45 24.71
N LEU A 81 8.11 -2.74 24.12
CA LEU A 81 9.37 -2.38 24.75
C LEU A 81 9.26 -1.20 25.71
N PHE A 82 8.39 -0.24 25.43
CA PHE A 82 8.32 1.01 26.19
C PHE A 82 7.03 1.16 26.99
N LEU A 83 5.89 0.73 26.46
CA LEU A 83 4.59 0.97 27.10
C LEU A 83 4.28 -0.09 28.18
N ILE A 84 4.54 -1.36 27.88
CA ILE A 84 4.29 -2.47 28.82
C ILE A 84 5.11 -2.37 30.12
N PRO A 85 6.43 -2.14 30.11
CA PRO A 85 7.20 -2.04 31.36
C PRO A 85 6.83 -0.81 32.18
N VAL A 86 6.46 0.31 31.55
CA VAL A 86 5.99 1.52 32.25
C VAL A 86 4.67 1.25 32.97
N ILE A 87 3.71 0.57 32.32
CA ILE A 87 2.41 0.24 32.93
C ILE A 87 2.59 -0.72 34.13
N LEU A 88 3.49 -1.70 34.02
CA LEU A 88 3.80 -2.62 35.12
C LEU A 88 4.46 -1.89 36.30
N SER A 89 5.40 -0.98 36.03
CA SER A 89 6.05 -0.16 37.05
C SER A 89 5.07 0.72 37.82
N THR A 90 4.01 1.22 37.19
CA THR A 90 2.99 2.06 37.84
C THR A 90 1.95 1.28 38.63
N ARG A 91 1.86 -0.05 38.45
CA ARG A 91 0.93 -0.92 39.20
C ARG A 91 1.48 -1.40 40.54
N GLU A 92 2.79 -1.33 40.73
CA GLU A 92 3.45 -1.73 41.99
C GLU A 92 3.49 -0.61 43.04
N TYR A 93 2.94 0.58 42.71
CA TYR A 93 2.75 1.70 43.64
C TYR A 93 1.27 1.95 43.94
#